data_AF-A0AAF0XG20-F1
#
_entry.id   AF-A0AAF0XG20-F1
#
_cell.length_a   1.000
_cell.length_b   1.000
_cell.length_c   1.000
_cell.angle_alpha   90.00
_cell.angle_beta   90.00
_cell.angle_gamma   90.00
#
_symmetry.space_group_name_H-M   'P 1'
#
loop_
_entity.id
_entity.type
_entity.pdbx_description
1 polymer ?
#
loop_
_entity_poly.entity_id
_entity_poly.type
_entity_poly.pdbx_seq_one_letter_code
_entity_poly.pdbx_strand_id
1 'polypeptide(L)'
;MNKLRWAMDGGFWDVDMSTPVTIDGLARPVPGHPTIPLGLSRGSRLSRPKQVDFFQKFMYMPFVPSFSGAVGGGSGGGLFLQRVFAFPFGENWFATLLGQFNVKKFVTSVKDDLLNQSDEFSLLDTMRNRLEDKSLYTLDMCSEILLSPDDTLQVRVETNAQHKIPRKKAVLHHKFANHNLTLEAASPGLFVDHRGTYWDVPLTMALDLASVASDAGPSYHLCINQNVGDPKIFEGQPNSDVAANILPGLHAKSALSYKTNVDLWRSKAPKIKLVQPYDAFLSNPHISVSGILGAVVSASLGDNLAEAEVKNVPLDFKQFNLHARGTNSSISADAFASVSLSAQHGNFQRLFLDLTRFYARMDFPSASKFISGASHLANNLYSSQTPNMDAIQAICPSATLSFQQQIAGPISFRVDSGVSIDLKNREWPVSVKDPVFAAEYALQVLGSAKATAWYSPKQKEFMIELRFFEK
;
A
#
# COMPACT_ATOMS: atom_id res chain seq x y z
N MET A 1 3.01 7.85 -23.04
CA MET A 1 3.47 8.63 -21.86
C MET A 1 2.47 8.37 -20.74
N ASN A 2 2.68 7.30 -19.98
CA ASN A 2 1.75 6.82 -18.96
C ASN A 2 2.01 7.63 -17.69
N LYS A 3 1.24 8.69 -17.50
CA LYS A 3 1.39 9.60 -16.36
C LYS A 3 0.18 9.43 -15.44
N LEU A 4 0.43 9.51 -14.13
CA LEU A 4 -0.57 9.61 -13.04
C LEU A 4 -1.39 8.36 -12.70
N ARG A 5 -0.77 7.38 -12.03
CA ARG A 5 -1.53 6.31 -11.36
C ARG A 5 -1.40 6.29 -9.84
N TRP A 6 -0.40 6.96 -9.24
CA TRP A 6 0.04 6.50 -7.90
C TRP A 6 -0.17 7.45 -6.72
N ALA A 7 -0.17 8.77 -6.90
CA ALA A 7 -0.43 9.71 -5.80
C ALA A 7 -1.92 10.06 -5.63
N MET A 8 -2.67 10.15 -6.72
CA MET A 8 -4.07 10.60 -6.68
C MET A 8 -5.04 9.47 -6.34
N ASP A 9 -4.72 8.24 -6.75
CA ASP A 9 -5.63 7.11 -6.68
C ASP A 9 -5.42 6.25 -5.41
N GLY A 10 -4.26 6.37 -4.73
CA GLY A 10 -3.86 5.47 -3.63
C GLY A 10 -4.78 5.37 -2.41
N GLY A 11 -5.68 6.33 -2.18
CA GLY A 11 -6.69 6.26 -1.11
C GLY A 11 -8.03 5.67 -1.54
N PHE A 12 -8.29 5.49 -2.85
CA PHE A 12 -9.60 5.02 -3.35
C PHE A 12 -9.65 3.51 -3.52
N TRP A 13 -8.50 2.89 -3.74
CA TRP A 13 -8.38 1.49 -4.08
C TRP A 13 -7.75 0.73 -2.91
N ASP A 14 -8.09 -0.56 -2.76
CA ASP A 14 -7.48 -1.50 -1.80
C ASP A 14 -6.13 -1.86 -2.43
N VAL A 15 -5.22 -0.89 -2.42
CA VAL A 15 -3.91 -1.00 -3.04
C VAL A 15 -3.00 -1.76 -2.09
N ASP A 16 -2.22 -2.73 -2.59
CA ASP A 16 -1.18 -3.42 -1.80
C ASP A 16 -0.36 -2.41 -0.98
N MET A 17 -0.33 -2.55 0.34
CA MET A 17 0.47 -1.72 1.22
C MET A 17 1.94 -2.14 1.15
N SER A 18 2.83 -1.16 1.18
CA SER A 18 4.26 -1.42 1.27
C SER A 18 4.62 -1.74 2.72
N THR A 19 5.29 -2.86 2.96
CA THR A 19 5.69 -3.27 4.32
C THR A 19 7.06 -3.95 4.30
N PRO A 20 7.94 -3.72 5.28
CA PRO A 20 9.23 -4.40 5.40
C PRO A 20 9.11 -5.77 6.11
N VAL A 21 7.89 -6.20 6.48
CA VAL A 21 7.63 -7.45 7.22
C VAL A 21 8.04 -8.69 6.42
N THR A 22 7.75 -8.71 5.12
CA THR A 22 8.22 -9.74 4.19
C THR A 22 9.27 -9.17 3.26
N ILE A 23 10.10 -10.05 2.69
CA ILE A 23 11.13 -9.62 1.75
C ILE A 23 10.55 -9.10 0.42
N ASP A 24 9.32 -9.48 0.05
CA ASP A 24 8.61 -8.96 -1.13
C ASP A 24 8.28 -7.46 -0.98
N GLY A 25 8.21 -6.96 0.26
CA GLY A 25 7.95 -5.55 0.52
C GLY A 25 6.47 -5.16 0.43
N LEU A 26 5.55 -6.12 0.36
CA LEU A 26 4.13 -5.92 0.02
C LEU A 26 3.19 -6.75 0.92
N ALA A 27 2.07 -6.15 1.30
CA ALA A 27 0.95 -6.80 1.97
C ALA A 27 -0.37 -6.31 1.37
N ARG A 28 -1.32 -7.23 1.18
CA ARG A 28 -2.65 -6.87 0.67
C ARG A 28 -3.50 -6.27 1.79
N PRO A 29 -4.17 -5.13 1.62
CA PRO A 29 -5.13 -4.69 2.61
C PRO A 29 -6.27 -5.71 2.71
N VAL A 30 -6.73 -5.97 3.94
CA VAL A 30 -7.93 -6.77 4.18
C VAL A 30 -9.10 -6.02 3.56
N PRO A 31 -9.87 -6.64 2.65
CA PRO A 31 -11.06 -6.00 2.11
C PRO A 31 -11.98 -5.64 3.28
N GLY A 32 -12.37 -4.38 3.48
CA GLY A 32 -13.12 -3.99 4.68
C GLY A 32 -13.75 -2.59 4.60
N HIS A 33 -15.01 -2.49 4.99
CA HIS A 33 -15.83 -1.26 5.06
C HIS A 33 -15.25 -0.20 6.04
N PRO A 34 -15.53 1.12 5.86
CA PRO A 34 -16.75 1.68 5.26
C PRO A 34 -16.61 2.46 3.94
N THR A 35 -15.45 2.55 3.31
CA THR A 35 -15.26 3.39 2.11
C THR A 35 -14.68 2.56 0.99
N ILE A 36 -15.53 1.69 0.45
CA ILE A 36 -15.31 0.69 -0.61
C ILE A 36 -14.06 0.96 -1.46
N PRO A 37 -12.95 0.27 -1.19
CA PRO A 37 -11.84 0.22 -2.10
C PRO A 37 -11.83 -1.11 -2.86
N LEU A 38 -11.39 -1.08 -4.12
CA LEU A 38 -11.23 -2.25 -4.98
C LEU A 38 -9.82 -2.78 -4.87
N GLY A 39 -9.66 -4.10 -4.74
CA GLY A 39 -8.36 -4.76 -4.66
C GLY A 39 -7.55 -4.44 -5.91
N LEU A 40 -6.66 -3.46 -5.81
CA LEU A 40 -5.64 -3.19 -6.81
C LEU A 40 -4.40 -3.94 -6.34
N SER A 41 -4.09 -5.05 -7.01
CA SER A 41 -2.69 -5.44 -7.10
C SER A 41 -1.96 -4.23 -7.71
N ARG A 42 -0.95 -3.70 -7.01
CA ARG A 42 -0.23 -2.50 -7.49
C ARG A 42 0.37 -2.81 -8.85
N GLY A 43 -0.29 -2.42 -9.94
CA GLY A 43 0.24 -2.63 -11.29
C GLY A 43 1.64 -2.06 -11.44
N SER A 44 2.52 -2.82 -12.09
CA SER A 44 3.93 -2.55 -12.44
C SER A 44 4.71 -1.62 -11.49
N ARG A 45 4.65 -1.82 -10.17
CA ARG A 45 5.79 -1.43 -9.33
C ARG A 45 6.97 -2.31 -9.74
N LEU A 46 8.17 -1.73 -9.79
CA LEU A 46 9.36 -2.57 -9.89
C LEU A 46 9.34 -3.55 -8.72
N SER A 47 9.66 -4.81 -9.02
CA SER A 47 9.83 -5.84 -8.00
C SER A 47 10.84 -5.39 -6.96
N ARG A 48 10.69 -5.84 -5.71
CA ARG A 48 11.61 -5.47 -4.63
C ARG A 48 13.08 -5.76 -4.99
N PRO A 49 13.43 -6.92 -5.59
CA PRO A 49 14.79 -7.16 -6.09
C PRO A 49 15.28 -6.12 -7.10
N LYS A 50 14.43 -5.67 -8.05
CA LYS A 50 14.80 -4.62 -9.01
C LYS A 50 15.00 -3.26 -8.35
N GLN A 51 14.20 -2.93 -7.33
CA GLN A 51 14.42 -1.71 -6.55
C GLN A 51 15.76 -1.75 -5.81
N VAL A 52 16.08 -2.88 -5.16
CA VAL A 52 17.36 -3.06 -4.44
C VAL A 52 18.54 -3.05 -5.41
N ASP A 53 18.42 -3.69 -6.57
CA ASP A 53 19.47 -3.69 -7.62
C ASP A 53 19.75 -2.26 -8.09
N PHE A 54 18.68 -1.46 -8.25
CA PHE A 54 18.80 -0.06 -8.60
C PHE A 54 19.57 0.73 -7.53
N PHE A 55 19.22 0.57 -6.25
CA PHE A 55 19.90 1.26 -5.16
C PHE A 55 21.39 0.90 -5.07
N GLN A 56 21.73 -0.37 -5.30
CA GLN A 56 23.11 -0.84 -5.26
C GLN A 56 23.95 -0.29 -6.40
N LYS A 57 23.44 -0.35 -7.64
CA LYS A 57 24.19 0.01 -8.84
C LYS A 57 24.19 1.50 -9.12
N PHE A 58 23.06 2.17 -8.94
CA PHE A 58 22.88 3.59 -9.33
C PHE A 58 23.02 4.55 -8.16
N MET A 59 22.65 4.15 -6.94
CA MET A 59 22.75 5.01 -5.74
C MET A 59 23.97 4.69 -4.87
N TYR A 60 24.83 3.77 -5.31
CA TYR A 60 26.01 3.30 -4.55
C TYR A 60 25.68 2.88 -3.11
N MET A 61 24.47 2.34 -2.89
CA MET A 61 24.01 1.88 -1.59
C MET A 61 24.13 0.35 -1.54
N PRO A 62 25.27 -0.23 -1.10
CA PRO A 62 25.51 -1.67 -1.17
C PRO A 62 24.51 -2.49 -0.34
N PHE A 63 23.98 -1.90 0.72
CA PHE A 63 22.95 -2.49 1.57
C PHE A 63 21.80 -1.51 1.75
N VAL A 64 20.58 -1.99 1.51
CA VAL A 64 19.37 -1.18 1.66
C VAL A 64 18.73 -1.49 3.02
N PRO A 65 18.66 -0.53 3.95
CA PRO A 65 18.05 -0.76 5.25
C PRO A 65 16.52 -0.87 5.15
N SER A 66 15.95 -1.74 5.97
CA SER A 66 14.53 -1.79 6.28
C SER A 66 14.34 -2.12 7.76
N PHE A 67 13.22 -1.74 8.35
CA PHE A 67 12.94 -2.01 9.75
C PHE A 67 11.49 -2.39 9.93
N SER A 68 11.25 -3.51 10.62
CA SER A 68 9.92 -3.94 11.01
C SER A 68 9.83 -3.98 12.53
N GLY A 69 8.79 -3.36 13.08
CA GLY A 69 8.49 -3.41 14.51
C GLY A 69 8.04 -4.80 14.94
N ALA A 70 8.20 -5.12 16.23
CA ALA A 70 7.63 -6.34 16.79
C ALA A 70 6.10 -6.23 16.78
N VAL A 71 5.45 -6.98 15.88
CA VAL A 71 4.00 -7.17 15.88
C VAL A 71 3.67 -8.16 17.00
N GLY A 72 2.70 -7.85 17.86
CA GLY A 72 2.15 -8.82 18.82
C GLY A 72 3.09 -9.33 19.93
N GLY A 73 4.09 -8.56 20.38
CA GLY A 73 4.94 -8.95 21.50
C GLY A 73 5.96 -10.06 21.22
N GLY A 74 6.07 -10.50 19.96
CA GLY A 74 7.10 -11.44 19.50
C GLY A 74 8.46 -10.77 19.27
N SER A 75 9.54 -11.57 19.31
CA SER A 75 10.93 -11.14 19.13
C SER A 75 11.37 -10.93 17.67
N GLY A 76 10.46 -11.01 16.70
CA GLY A 76 10.75 -11.01 15.25
C GLY A 76 11.09 -9.66 14.62
N GLY A 77 10.72 -8.54 15.24
CA GLY A 77 10.96 -7.19 14.70
C GLY A 77 12.39 -6.68 14.91
N GLY A 78 13.02 -6.15 13.84
CA GLY A 78 14.38 -5.64 13.88
C GLY A 78 14.79 -4.78 12.68
N LEU A 79 16.04 -4.31 12.73
CA LEU A 79 16.71 -3.65 11.61
C LEU A 79 17.27 -4.72 10.67
N PHE A 80 16.96 -4.59 9.40
CA PHE A 80 17.38 -5.50 8.34
C PHE A 80 18.21 -4.77 7.29
N LEU A 81 19.17 -5.49 6.71
CA LEU A 81 19.97 -5.03 5.57
C LEU A 81 19.73 -5.94 4.38
N GLN A 82 19.23 -5.37 3.29
CA GLN A 82 18.93 -6.09 2.06
C GLN A 82 20.05 -5.92 1.02
N ARG A 83 20.38 -7.01 0.33
CA ARG A 83 21.34 -7.04 -0.77
C ARG A 83 20.89 -8.01 -1.86
N VAL A 84 20.92 -7.57 -3.12
CA VAL A 84 20.57 -8.43 -4.25
C VAL A 84 21.80 -8.85 -5.06
N PHE A 85 21.72 -10.04 -5.64
CA PHE A 85 22.61 -10.53 -6.67
C PHE A 85 21.78 -10.81 -7.91
N ALA A 86 22.16 -10.20 -9.02
CA ALA A 86 21.44 -10.23 -10.28
C ALA A 86 22.17 -11.15 -11.28
N PHE A 87 21.44 -12.11 -11.84
CA PHE A 87 21.93 -13.10 -12.80
C PHE A 87 21.14 -12.95 -14.12
N PRO A 88 21.68 -12.22 -15.11
CA PRO A 88 21.05 -12.12 -16.42
C PRO A 88 21.25 -13.42 -17.21
N PHE A 89 20.17 -14.01 -17.71
CA PHE A 89 20.18 -15.22 -18.53
C PHE A 89 19.64 -14.90 -19.94
N GLY A 90 20.50 -14.35 -20.79
CA GLY A 90 20.10 -13.88 -22.12
C GLY A 90 19.26 -12.61 -22.08
N GLU A 91 18.53 -12.32 -23.16
CA GLU A 91 17.77 -11.08 -23.33
C GLU A 91 16.41 -11.10 -22.63
N ASN A 92 15.78 -12.27 -22.54
CA ASN A 92 14.38 -12.41 -22.12
C ASN A 92 14.22 -12.99 -20.70
N TRP A 93 15.30 -13.34 -20.01
CA TRP A 93 15.23 -13.97 -18.70
C TRP A 93 16.24 -13.36 -17.72
N PHE A 94 15.75 -13.02 -16.54
CA PHE A 94 16.53 -12.43 -15.48
C PHE A 94 16.19 -13.10 -14.15
N ALA A 95 17.20 -13.54 -13.40
CA ALA A 95 17.02 -14.06 -12.06
C ALA A 95 17.73 -13.18 -11.03
N THR A 96 17.19 -13.13 -9.82
CA THR A 96 17.80 -12.41 -8.69
C THR A 96 17.74 -13.25 -7.43
N LEU A 97 18.82 -13.19 -6.66
CA LEU A 97 18.88 -13.67 -5.28
C LEU A 97 18.95 -12.44 -4.35
N LEU A 98 17.87 -12.17 -3.64
CA LEU A 98 17.78 -11.11 -2.65
C LEU A 98 18.01 -11.71 -1.25
N GLY A 99 19.07 -11.30 -0.58
CA GLY A 99 19.35 -11.66 0.81
C GLY A 99 19.00 -10.52 1.76
N GLN A 100 18.45 -10.87 2.91
CA GLN A 100 18.15 -9.95 4.00
C GLN A 100 18.83 -10.45 5.28
N PHE A 101 19.57 -9.57 5.94
CA PHE A 101 20.30 -9.87 7.17
C PHE A 101 19.69 -9.14 8.37
N ASN A 102 19.39 -9.85 9.45
CA ASN A 102 18.84 -9.28 10.68
C ASN A 102 19.95 -8.78 11.61
N VAL A 103 20.24 -7.47 11.53
CA VAL A 103 21.30 -6.81 12.31
C VAL A 103 20.98 -6.83 13.80
N LYS A 104 19.71 -6.59 14.17
CA LYS A 104 19.32 -6.55 15.59
C LYS A 104 19.56 -7.91 16.24
N LYS A 105 19.12 -8.99 15.61
CA LYS A 105 19.29 -10.35 16.12
C LYS A 105 20.75 -10.76 16.23
N PHE A 106 21.58 -10.36 15.27
CA PHE A 106 23.03 -10.56 15.31
C PHE A 106 23.68 -9.81 16.48
N VAL A 107 23.35 -8.52 16.67
CA VAL A 107 23.91 -7.74 17.78
C VAL A 107 23.46 -8.27 19.13
N THR A 108 22.20 -8.71 19.27
CA THR A 108 21.71 -9.32 20.51
C THR A 108 22.40 -10.65 20.79
N SER A 109 22.57 -11.53 19.79
CA SER A 109 23.23 -12.81 20.01
C SER A 109 24.71 -12.67 20.39
N VAL A 110 25.43 -11.76 19.72
CA VAL A 110 26.82 -11.43 20.08
C VAL A 110 26.93 -10.84 21.48
N LYS A 111 25.99 -9.98 21.88
CA LYS A 111 25.97 -9.38 23.21
C LYS A 111 25.68 -10.42 24.30
N ASP A 112 24.71 -11.30 24.08
CA ASP A 112 24.34 -12.33 25.05
C ASP A 112 25.50 -13.31 25.28
N ASP A 113 26.26 -13.67 24.24
CA ASP A 113 27.47 -14.49 24.41
C ASP A 113 28.58 -13.79 25.17
N LEU A 114 28.81 -12.51 24.87
CA LEU A 114 29.83 -11.71 25.55
C LEU A 114 29.52 -11.54 27.04
N LEU A 115 28.23 -11.53 27.41
CA LEU A 115 27.80 -11.48 28.81
C LEU A 115 27.87 -12.82 29.52
N ASN A 116 27.72 -13.94 28.79
CA ASN A 116 27.68 -15.28 29.36
C ASN A 116 29.04 -15.99 29.38
N GLN A 117 30.05 -15.51 28.66
CA GLN A 117 31.38 -16.11 28.59
C GLN A 117 32.39 -15.33 29.44
N SER A 118 33.10 -16.06 30.31
CA SER A 118 33.96 -15.46 31.32
C SER A 118 35.43 -15.28 30.94
N ASP A 119 35.94 -15.81 29.81
CA ASP A 119 37.33 -15.52 29.36
C ASP A 119 37.64 -15.91 27.88
N GLU A 120 38.57 -15.14 27.28
CA GLU A 120 39.51 -15.42 26.16
C GLU A 120 39.07 -15.70 24.70
N PHE A 121 37.80 -15.59 24.29
CA PHE A 121 37.50 -15.57 22.85
C PHE A 121 37.72 -14.18 22.23
N SER A 122 38.46 -14.14 21.10
CA SER A 122 38.57 -12.91 20.32
C SER A 122 37.18 -12.54 19.80
N LEU A 123 36.80 -11.26 19.92
CA LEU A 123 35.51 -10.74 19.49
C LEU A 123 35.19 -11.11 18.02
N LEU A 124 36.23 -11.23 17.19
CA LEU A 124 36.13 -11.64 15.78
C LEU A 124 35.70 -13.09 15.61
N ASP A 125 36.18 -14.00 16.46
CA ASP A 125 35.80 -15.42 16.40
C ASP A 125 34.34 -15.62 16.83
N THR A 126 33.90 -14.89 17.86
CA THR A 126 32.49 -14.87 18.29
C THR A 126 31.59 -14.34 17.18
N MET A 127 31.98 -13.23 16.54
CA MET A 127 31.23 -12.68 15.39
C MET A 127 31.18 -13.66 14.22
N ARG A 128 32.30 -14.29 13.87
CA ARG A 128 32.39 -15.27 12.77
C ARG A 128 31.46 -16.45 13.02
N ASN A 129 31.51 -17.03 14.22
CA ASN A 129 30.67 -18.17 14.59
C ASN A 129 29.17 -17.81 14.54
N ARG A 130 28.81 -16.56 14.85
CA ARG A 130 27.41 -16.10 14.78
C ARG A 130 26.95 -15.77 13.37
N LEU A 131 27.84 -15.34 12.47
CA LEU A 131 27.51 -15.15 11.07
C LEU A 131 27.13 -16.46 10.35
N GLU A 132 27.48 -17.62 10.89
CA GLU A 132 27.07 -18.94 10.37
C GLU A 132 25.63 -19.31 10.74
N ASP A 133 25.00 -18.59 11.67
CA ASP A 133 23.61 -18.85 12.05
C ASP A 133 22.65 -18.49 10.92
N LYS A 134 22.06 -19.53 10.31
CA LYS A 134 21.05 -19.43 9.24
C LYS A 134 19.83 -18.61 9.68
N SER A 135 19.56 -18.53 10.97
CA SER A 135 18.42 -17.81 11.53
C SER A 135 18.53 -16.27 11.41
N LEU A 136 19.69 -15.77 10.98
CA LEU A 136 19.94 -14.36 10.68
C LEU A 136 19.58 -13.96 9.25
N TYR A 137 19.40 -14.93 8.35
CA TYR A 137 19.25 -14.69 6.92
C TYR A 137 17.87 -15.11 6.42
N THR A 138 17.27 -14.22 5.63
CA THR A 138 16.12 -14.52 4.77
C THR A 138 16.57 -14.38 3.32
N LEU A 139 16.22 -15.36 2.48
CA LEU A 139 16.61 -15.40 1.07
C LEU A 139 15.36 -15.44 0.18
N ASP A 140 15.32 -14.60 -0.83
CA ASP A 140 14.31 -14.60 -1.90
C ASP A 140 14.97 -14.85 -3.25
N MET A 141 14.48 -15.87 -3.94
CA MET A 141 14.83 -16.16 -5.32
C MET A 141 13.69 -15.70 -6.21
N CYS A 142 13.97 -14.75 -7.09
CA CYS A 142 13.01 -14.24 -8.07
C CYS A 142 13.52 -14.52 -9.48
N SER A 143 12.65 -15.07 -10.32
CA SER A 143 12.89 -15.30 -11.74
C SER A 143 11.84 -14.52 -12.54
N GLU A 144 12.28 -13.69 -13.47
CA GLU A 144 11.42 -12.90 -14.34
C GLU A 144 11.73 -13.22 -15.80
N ILE A 145 10.71 -13.69 -16.52
CA ILE A 145 10.77 -14.17 -17.89
C ILE A 145 9.84 -13.30 -18.74
N LEU A 146 10.40 -12.69 -19.79
CA LEU A 146 9.67 -12.00 -20.83
C LEU A 146 9.24 -13.06 -21.87
N LEU A 147 7.95 -13.40 -21.90
CA LEU A 147 7.41 -14.39 -22.84
C LEU A 147 7.16 -13.76 -24.22
N SER A 148 6.73 -12.51 -24.21
CA SER A 148 6.41 -11.66 -25.36
C SER A 148 6.73 -10.21 -24.95
N PRO A 149 6.87 -9.24 -25.89
CA PRO A 149 7.06 -7.83 -25.52
C PRO A 149 5.99 -7.28 -24.56
N ASP A 150 4.80 -7.87 -24.59
CA ASP A 150 3.66 -7.50 -23.75
C ASP A 150 3.43 -8.43 -22.55
N ASP A 151 4.11 -9.58 -22.49
CA ASP A 151 3.92 -10.64 -21.48
C ASP A 151 5.13 -10.80 -20.57
N THR A 152 4.93 -10.62 -19.27
CA THR A 152 5.97 -10.84 -18.27
C THR A 152 5.49 -11.82 -17.22
N LEU A 153 6.25 -12.90 -17.01
CA LEU A 153 6.02 -13.88 -15.95
C LEU A 153 7.08 -13.71 -14.87
N GLN A 154 6.66 -13.54 -13.64
CA GLN A 154 7.52 -13.46 -12.47
C GLN A 154 7.17 -14.58 -11.49
N VAL A 155 8.17 -15.33 -11.06
CA VAL A 155 8.06 -16.39 -10.05
C VAL A 155 9.03 -16.10 -8.93
N ARG A 156 8.55 -16.15 -7.68
CA ARG A 156 9.34 -15.89 -6.48
C ARG A 156 9.18 -16.97 -5.43
N VAL A 157 10.27 -17.22 -4.71
CA VAL A 157 10.32 -18.12 -3.57
C VAL A 157 11.16 -17.48 -2.48
N GLU A 158 10.49 -17.11 -1.39
CA GLU A 158 11.09 -16.60 -0.16
C GLU A 158 11.22 -17.73 0.87
N THR A 159 12.40 -17.80 1.47
CA THR A 159 12.77 -18.78 2.50
C THR A 159 13.37 -18.03 3.69
N ASN A 160 12.82 -18.29 4.88
CA ASN A 160 13.34 -17.77 6.15
C ASN A 160 13.53 -18.97 7.07
N ALA A 161 14.70 -19.11 7.69
CA ALA A 161 14.99 -20.21 8.60
C ALA A 161 14.05 -20.30 9.81
N GLN A 162 13.39 -19.19 10.20
CA GLN A 162 12.38 -19.17 11.26
C GLN A 162 11.00 -19.67 10.78
N HIS A 163 10.70 -19.52 9.49
CA HIS A 163 9.40 -19.87 8.92
C HIS A 163 9.49 -21.25 8.26
N LYS A 164 8.73 -22.22 8.80
CA LYS A 164 8.75 -23.60 8.29
C LYS A 164 8.22 -23.74 6.85
N ILE A 165 7.36 -22.82 6.41
CA ILE A 165 6.72 -22.86 5.08
C ILE A 165 7.33 -21.75 4.22
N PRO A 166 7.94 -22.08 3.07
CA PRO A 166 8.45 -21.07 2.15
C PRO A 166 7.29 -20.32 1.48
N ARG A 167 7.46 -19.01 1.30
CA ARG A 167 6.47 -18.18 0.58
C ARG A 167 6.74 -18.23 -0.90
N LYS A 168 5.70 -18.45 -1.69
CA LYS A 168 5.76 -18.55 -3.13
C LYS A 168 4.82 -17.52 -3.73
N LYS A 169 5.25 -16.82 -4.77
CA LYS A 169 4.43 -15.85 -5.48
C LYS A 169 4.70 -15.95 -6.98
N ALA A 170 3.64 -16.08 -7.76
CA ALA A 170 3.70 -16.05 -9.22
C ALA A 170 2.82 -14.90 -9.73
N VAL A 171 3.36 -14.06 -10.60
CA VAL A 171 2.66 -12.93 -11.22
C VAL A 171 2.86 -13.02 -12.73
N LEU A 172 1.77 -13.15 -13.47
CA LEU A 172 1.74 -12.98 -14.91
C LEU A 172 1.10 -11.64 -15.22
N HIS A 173 1.78 -10.82 -16.03
CA HIS A 173 1.29 -9.53 -16.46
C HIS A 173 1.27 -9.47 -17.97
N HIS A 174 0.10 -9.14 -18.53
CA HIS A 174 -0.12 -8.96 -19.96
C HIS A 174 -0.61 -7.53 -20.22
N LYS A 175 0.08 -6.83 -21.14
CA LYS A 175 -0.28 -5.48 -21.56
C LYS A 175 -1.10 -5.53 -22.84
N PHE A 176 -2.38 -5.19 -22.74
CA PHE A 176 -3.18 -4.86 -23.91
C PHE A 176 -3.03 -3.37 -24.27
N ALA A 177 -3.43 -2.97 -25.47
CA ALA A 177 -3.32 -1.59 -25.95
C ALA A 177 -3.93 -0.55 -24.98
N ASN A 178 -5.09 -0.86 -24.39
CA ASN A 178 -5.81 0.04 -23.47
C ASN A 178 -6.12 -0.61 -22.11
N HIS A 179 -5.59 -1.81 -21.83
CA HIS A 179 -5.91 -2.56 -20.60
C HIS A 179 -4.67 -3.27 -20.07
N ASN A 180 -4.61 -3.47 -18.77
CA ASN A 180 -3.58 -4.27 -18.12
C ASN A 180 -4.25 -5.45 -17.43
N LEU A 181 -3.82 -6.66 -17.78
CA LEU A 181 -4.23 -7.88 -17.13
C LEU A 181 -3.11 -8.37 -16.22
N THR A 182 -3.44 -8.66 -14.97
CA THR A 182 -2.50 -9.22 -13.99
C THR A 182 -3.14 -10.43 -13.34
N LEU A 183 -2.45 -11.57 -13.42
CA LEU A 183 -2.81 -12.79 -12.72
C LEU A 183 -1.77 -13.04 -11.65
N GLU A 184 -2.19 -13.13 -10.39
CA GLU A 184 -1.30 -13.28 -9.24
C GLU A 184 -1.75 -14.45 -8.38
N ALA A 185 -0.82 -15.37 -8.08
CA ALA A 185 -1.02 -16.45 -7.11
C ALA A 185 0.05 -16.36 -6.02
N ALA A 186 -0.36 -16.38 -4.75
CA ALA A 186 0.53 -16.29 -3.60
C ALA A 186 0.21 -17.37 -2.56
N SER A 187 1.25 -17.98 -1.98
CA SER A 187 1.12 -19.02 -0.96
C SER A 187 2.32 -19.04 0.00
N PRO A 188 2.13 -18.71 1.30
CA PRO A 188 1.01 -17.93 1.83
C PRO A 188 1.05 -16.45 1.39
N GLY A 189 -0.13 -15.88 1.13
CA GLY A 189 -0.32 -14.46 0.84
C GLY A 189 -0.44 -13.64 2.12
N LEU A 190 0.26 -12.51 2.20
CA LEU A 190 0.25 -11.62 3.35
C LEU A 190 -0.87 -10.57 3.21
N PHE A 191 -1.72 -10.46 4.23
CA PHE A 191 -2.77 -9.45 4.35
C PHE A 191 -2.55 -8.58 5.58
N VAL A 192 -3.09 -7.37 5.57
CA VAL A 192 -2.95 -6.40 6.66
C VAL A 192 -4.27 -5.68 6.93
N ASP A 193 -4.70 -5.70 8.18
CA ASP A 193 -5.96 -5.11 8.63
C ASP A 193 -5.81 -3.62 8.98
N HIS A 194 -6.93 -2.89 9.09
CA HIS A 194 -6.98 -1.48 9.51
C HIS A 194 -6.31 -1.21 10.88
N ARG A 195 -6.24 -2.24 11.72
CA ARG A 195 -5.56 -2.22 13.02
C ARG A 195 -4.03 -2.36 12.92
N GLY A 196 -3.51 -2.69 11.75
CA GLY A 196 -2.08 -2.99 11.53
C GLY A 196 -1.69 -4.43 11.87
N THR A 197 -2.66 -5.34 11.99
CA THR A 197 -2.42 -6.77 12.22
C THR A 197 -2.22 -7.47 10.88
N TYR A 198 -1.20 -8.33 10.81
CA TYR A 198 -0.86 -9.11 9.62
C TYR A 198 -1.45 -10.52 9.66
N TRP A 199 -1.90 -11.01 8.51
CA TRP A 199 -2.55 -12.30 8.34
C TRP A 199 -1.94 -13.07 7.16
N ASP A 200 -1.67 -14.34 7.37
CA ASP A 200 -1.23 -15.28 6.35
C ASP A 200 -2.39 -16.11 5.83
N VAL A 201 -2.72 -15.94 4.56
CA VAL A 201 -3.68 -16.77 3.84
C VAL A 201 -2.92 -17.90 3.14
N PRO A 202 -3.26 -19.18 3.37
CA PRO A 202 -2.51 -20.30 2.79
C PRO A 202 -2.36 -20.26 1.27
N LEU A 203 -3.42 -19.87 0.55
CA LEU A 203 -3.38 -19.69 -0.89
C LEU A 203 -4.35 -18.58 -1.30
N THR A 204 -3.84 -17.64 -2.09
CA THR A 204 -4.61 -16.55 -2.68
C THR A 204 -4.34 -16.50 -4.17
N MET A 205 -5.41 -16.45 -4.97
CA MET A 205 -5.35 -16.25 -6.42
C MET A 205 -6.16 -15.01 -6.78
N ALA A 206 -5.57 -14.07 -7.49
CA ALA A 206 -6.23 -12.86 -7.96
C ALA A 206 -6.05 -12.69 -9.46
N LEU A 207 -7.15 -12.37 -10.15
CA LEU A 207 -7.19 -11.94 -11.53
C LEU A 207 -7.64 -10.48 -11.56
N ASP A 208 -6.80 -9.61 -12.10
CA ASP A 208 -7.02 -8.18 -12.11
C ASP A 208 -6.95 -7.61 -13.53
N LEU A 209 -8.04 -6.97 -13.98
CA LEU A 209 -8.15 -6.33 -15.28
C LEU A 209 -8.49 -4.86 -15.10
N ALA A 210 -7.54 -3.99 -15.41
CA ALA A 210 -7.67 -2.55 -15.26
C ALA A 210 -7.58 -1.84 -16.61
N SER A 211 -8.48 -0.89 -16.87
CA SER A 211 -8.30 0.06 -17.97
C SER A 211 -7.07 0.95 -17.74
N VAL A 212 -6.38 1.29 -18.83
CA VAL A 212 -5.32 2.31 -18.80
C VAL A 212 -5.99 3.66 -18.58
N ALA A 213 -5.87 4.18 -17.36
CA ALA A 213 -6.53 5.42 -16.96
C ALA A 213 -6.01 6.63 -17.76
N SER A 214 -6.95 7.45 -18.23
CA SER A 214 -6.71 8.77 -18.82
C SER A 214 -6.64 9.84 -17.73
N ASP A 215 -5.95 10.97 -17.99
CA ASP A 215 -5.89 12.13 -17.08
C ASP A 215 -7.29 12.67 -16.72
N ALA A 216 -8.24 12.53 -17.65
CA ALA A 216 -9.67 12.70 -17.44
C ALA A 216 -10.43 11.70 -18.32
N GLY A 217 -11.49 11.10 -17.79
CA GLY A 217 -12.33 10.16 -18.54
C GLY A 217 -12.83 8.96 -17.73
N PRO A 218 -13.56 8.06 -18.40
CA PRO A 218 -14.04 6.82 -17.80
C PRO A 218 -12.87 5.84 -17.60
N SER A 219 -12.93 5.10 -16.50
CA SER A 219 -12.07 3.98 -16.20
C SER A 219 -12.90 2.85 -15.63
N TYR A 220 -12.49 1.62 -15.91
CA TYR A 220 -13.09 0.43 -15.35
C TYR A 220 -12.03 -0.49 -14.77
N HIS A 221 -12.47 -1.29 -13.80
CA HIS A 221 -11.64 -2.19 -13.04
C HIS A 221 -12.41 -3.45 -12.67
N LEU A 222 -11.87 -4.62 -13.00
CA LEU A 222 -12.46 -5.92 -12.66
C LEU A 222 -11.42 -6.76 -11.90
N CYS A 223 -11.76 -7.14 -10.68
CA CYS A 223 -10.90 -7.94 -9.81
C CYS A 223 -11.67 -9.17 -9.33
N ILE A 224 -11.11 -10.36 -9.55
CA ILE A 224 -11.61 -11.63 -9.03
C ILE A 224 -10.54 -12.18 -8.10
N ASN A 225 -10.88 -12.40 -6.83
CA ASN A 225 -9.98 -12.95 -5.83
C ASN A 225 -10.58 -14.24 -5.26
N GLN A 226 -9.74 -15.25 -5.10
CA GLN A 226 -10.07 -16.52 -4.48
C GLN A 226 -9.09 -16.77 -3.34
N ASN A 227 -9.62 -16.90 -2.13
CA ASN A 227 -8.87 -17.26 -0.94
C ASN A 227 -9.19 -18.72 -0.57
N VAL A 228 -8.16 -19.49 -0.22
CA VAL A 228 -8.29 -20.89 0.17
C VAL A 228 -7.51 -21.17 1.45
N GLY A 229 -8.16 -21.87 2.38
CA GLY A 229 -7.62 -22.26 3.68
C GLY A 229 -7.76 -21.19 4.76
N ASP A 230 -7.65 -21.62 6.01
CA ASP A 230 -7.89 -20.74 7.15
C ASP A 230 -6.75 -19.75 7.38
N PRO A 231 -7.04 -18.45 7.47
CA PRO A 231 -6.02 -17.44 7.71
C PRO A 231 -5.40 -17.58 9.10
N LYS A 232 -4.09 -17.40 9.18
CA LYS A 232 -3.33 -17.44 10.44
C LYS A 232 -2.75 -16.07 10.74
N ILE A 233 -2.68 -15.68 12.01
CA ILE A 233 -2.01 -14.43 12.40
C ILE A 233 -0.53 -14.57 12.08
N PHE A 234 0.01 -13.59 11.34
CA PHE A 234 1.44 -13.51 11.07
C PHE A 234 2.15 -13.00 12.33
N GLU A 235 3.01 -13.85 12.92
CA GLU A 235 3.77 -13.60 14.16
C GLU A 235 2.94 -12.91 15.27
N GLY A 236 2.04 -13.65 15.93
CA GLY A 236 1.24 -13.13 17.05
C GLY A 236 0.50 -14.20 17.87
N GLN A 237 -0.09 -13.79 19.00
CA GLN A 237 -0.92 -14.68 19.83
C GLN A 237 -2.28 -14.96 19.13
N PRO A 238 -2.80 -16.21 19.21
CA PRO A 238 -3.94 -16.69 18.42
C PRO A 238 -5.32 -16.08 18.76
N ASN A 239 -5.41 -15.11 19.68
CA ASN A 239 -6.68 -14.63 20.24
C ASN A 239 -7.21 -13.34 19.59
N SER A 240 -6.85 -13.04 18.33
CA SER A 240 -7.52 -11.99 17.58
C SER A 240 -8.58 -12.60 16.70
N ASP A 241 -9.80 -12.07 16.76
CA ASP A 241 -10.84 -12.47 15.82
C ASP A 241 -10.38 -12.20 14.38
N VAL A 242 -10.57 -13.20 13.52
CA VAL A 242 -10.27 -13.10 12.09
C VAL A 242 -11.23 -12.10 11.45
N ALA A 243 -10.73 -11.30 10.51
CA ALA A 243 -11.60 -10.46 9.70
C ALA A 243 -12.33 -11.36 8.69
N ALA A 244 -13.67 -11.33 8.72
CA ALA A 244 -14.55 -12.19 7.92
C ALA A 244 -14.24 -12.17 6.41
N ASN A 245 -13.61 -11.11 5.89
CA ASN A 245 -13.29 -10.93 4.47
C ASN A 245 -11.98 -11.61 4.01
N ILE A 246 -11.24 -12.25 4.92
CA ILE A 246 -10.01 -13.02 4.63
C ILE A 246 -10.30 -14.53 4.58
N LEU A 247 -11.50 -14.96 4.99
CA LEU A 247 -11.89 -16.36 5.02
C LEU A 247 -11.91 -16.99 3.61
N PRO A 248 -11.95 -18.33 3.53
CA PRO A 248 -12.06 -19.02 2.27
C PRO A 248 -13.29 -18.59 1.46
N GLY A 249 -13.08 -18.29 0.18
CA GLY A 249 -14.17 -17.93 -0.72
C GLY A 249 -13.72 -17.25 -1.99
N LEU A 250 -14.68 -17.12 -2.91
CA LEU A 250 -14.54 -16.40 -4.16
C LEU A 250 -15.19 -15.03 -4.02
N HIS A 251 -14.50 -14.00 -4.46
CA HIS A 251 -14.97 -12.64 -4.38
C HIS A 251 -14.62 -11.89 -5.67
N ALA A 252 -15.63 -11.39 -6.35
CA ALA A 252 -15.51 -10.59 -7.56
C ALA A 252 -15.94 -9.15 -7.26
N LYS A 253 -15.11 -8.18 -7.63
CA LYS A 253 -15.42 -6.75 -7.59
C LYS A 253 -15.28 -6.18 -9.00
N SER A 254 -16.25 -5.38 -9.40
CA SER A 254 -16.19 -4.57 -10.62
C SER A 254 -16.45 -3.13 -10.26
N ALA A 255 -15.69 -2.20 -10.80
CA ALA A 255 -15.92 -0.77 -10.64
C ALA A 255 -15.82 -0.01 -11.94
N LEU A 256 -16.65 1.02 -12.00
CA LEU A 256 -16.68 2.03 -13.06
C LEU A 256 -16.48 3.38 -12.39
N SER A 257 -15.53 4.16 -12.87
CA SER A 257 -15.30 5.51 -12.34
C SER A 257 -15.06 6.51 -13.45
N TYR A 258 -15.49 7.74 -13.23
CA TYR A 258 -15.30 8.87 -14.11
C TYR A 258 -14.48 9.92 -13.38
N LYS A 259 -13.30 10.22 -13.93
CA LYS A 259 -12.36 11.18 -13.35
C LYS A 259 -12.40 12.48 -14.11
N THR A 260 -12.52 13.57 -13.36
CA THR A 260 -12.43 14.94 -13.86
C THR A 260 -11.28 15.64 -13.18
N ASN A 261 -10.55 16.46 -13.92
CA ASN A 261 -9.47 17.28 -13.39
C ASN A 261 -9.53 18.66 -14.03
N VAL A 262 -9.54 19.69 -13.19
CA VAL A 262 -9.60 21.10 -13.58
C VAL A 262 -8.41 21.82 -12.97
N ASP A 263 -7.53 22.33 -13.82
CA ASP A 263 -6.45 23.22 -13.39
C ASP A 263 -7.02 24.62 -13.14
N LEU A 264 -7.08 25.02 -11.86
CA LEU A 264 -7.51 26.38 -11.47
C LEU A 264 -6.45 27.41 -11.85
N TRP A 265 -5.18 27.05 -11.72
CA TRP A 265 -4.06 27.92 -12.04
C TRP A 265 -2.84 27.11 -12.44
N ARG A 266 -2.08 27.62 -13.41
CA ARG A 266 -0.77 27.07 -13.78
C ARG A 266 0.18 28.22 -14.09
N SER A 267 1.35 28.19 -13.48
CA SER A 267 2.36 29.21 -13.73
C SER A 267 2.84 29.18 -15.18
N LYS A 268 2.84 30.35 -15.83
CA LYS A 268 3.49 30.58 -17.13
C LYS A 268 4.84 31.27 -16.99
N ALA A 269 5.34 31.43 -15.76
CA ALA A 269 6.60 32.12 -15.51
C ALA A 269 7.76 31.43 -16.23
N PRO A 270 8.72 32.18 -16.80
CA PRO A 270 9.86 31.60 -17.47
C PRO A 270 10.70 30.81 -16.46
N LYS A 271 11.00 29.55 -16.79
CA LYS A 271 11.92 28.71 -16.02
C LYS A 271 13.34 29.27 -16.12
N ILE A 272 14.16 29.01 -15.11
CA ILE A 272 15.57 29.41 -15.14
C ILE A 272 16.22 28.68 -16.33
N LYS A 273 16.78 29.45 -17.26
CA LYS A 273 17.42 28.91 -18.47
C LYS A 273 18.60 28.04 -18.05
N LEU A 274 18.79 26.90 -18.72
CA LEU A 274 19.88 25.94 -18.51
C LEU A 274 19.87 25.17 -17.17
N VAL A 275 18.87 25.35 -16.31
CA VAL A 275 18.73 24.56 -15.06
C VAL A 275 17.59 23.55 -15.22
N GLN A 276 17.92 22.26 -15.20
CA GLN A 276 16.90 21.22 -15.18
C GLN A 276 16.25 21.13 -13.80
N PRO A 277 14.92 20.99 -13.73
CA PRO A 277 14.23 20.74 -12.46
C PRO A 277 14.67 19.39 -11.89
N TYR A 278 14.70 19.28 -10.55
CA TYR A 278 15.01 18.01 -9.88
C TYR A 278 14.03 16.89 -10.24
N ASP A 279 12.77 17.26 -10.51
CA ASP A 279 11.73 16.38 -11.05
C ASP A 279 10.96 17.09 -12.17
N ALA A 280 10.86 16.45 -13.34
CA ALA A 280 10.18 16.97 -14.51
C ALA A 280 8.67 17.20 -14.28
N PHE A 281 8.01 16.40 -13.45
CA PHE A 281 6.58 16.53 -13.14
C PHE A 281 6.29 17.65 -12.14
N LEU A 282 7.23 17.94 -11.25
CA LEU A 282 7.13 19.04 -10.29
C LEU A 282 7.67 20.36 -10.86
N SER A 283 8.02 20.39 -12.15
CA SER A 283 8.61 21.56 -12.78
C SER A 283 7.63 22.70 -13.06
N ASN A 284 6.32 22.45 -12.97
CA ASN A 284 5.27 23.43 -13.26
C ASN A 284 4.41 23.65 -12.01
N PRO A 285 4.55 24.79 -11.31
CA PRO A 285 3.64 25.17 -10.25
C PRO A 285 2.20 25.22 -10.78
N HIS A 286 1.29 24.53 -10.10
CA HIS A 286 -0.11 24.46 -10.48
C HIS A 286 -0.99 24.30 -9.25
N ILE A 287 -2.23 24.74 -9.40
CA ILE A 287 -3.33 24.46 -8.48
C ILE A 287 -4.39 23.75 -9.30
N SER A 288 -4.74 22.53 -8.91
CA SER A 288 -5.73 21.71 -9.60
C SER A 288 -6.73 21.10 -8.62
N VAL A 289 -7.96 21.00 -9.06
CA VAL A 289 -9.04 20.29 -8.37
C VAL A 289 -9.44 19.12 -9.24
N SER A 290 -9.42 17.92 -8.68
CA SER A 290 -9.93 16.72 -9.34
C SER A 290 -11.03 16.07 -8.54
N GLY A 291 -12.02 15.54 -9.25
CA GLY A 291 -13.15 14.81 -8.69
C GLY A 291 -13.26 13.45 -9.35
N ILE A 292 -13.54 12.43 -8.55
CA ILE A 292 -13.82 11.08 -9.02
C ILE A 292 -15.22 10.69 -8.53
N LEU A 293 -16.04 10.22 -9.44
CA LEU A 293 -17.35 9.64 -9.16
C LEU A 293 -17.38 8.23 -9.74
N GLY A 294 -17.90 7.26 -9.01
CA GLY A 294 -18.00 5.91 -9.53
C GLY A 294 -18.96 5.01 -8.80
N ALA A 295 -19.09 3.80 -9.33
CA ALA A 295 -19.91 2.73 -8.77
C ALA A 295 -19.10 1.45 -8.67
N VAL A 296 -19.40 0.66 -7.63
CA VAL A 296 -18.78 -0.64 -7.38
C VAL A 296 -19.87 -1.66 -7.20
N VAL A 297 -19.70 -2.79 -7.87
CA VAL A 297 -20.48 -4.01 -7.65
C VAL A 297 -19.53 -5.05 -7.10
N SER A 298 -19.88 -5.67 -5.98
CA SER A 298 -19.14 -6.80 -5.43
C SER A 298 -20.05 -8.00 -5.28
N ALA A 299 -19.53 -9.17 -5.61
CA ALA A 299 -20.17 -10.46 -5.42
C ALA A 299 -19.21 -11.33 -4.61
N SER A 300 -19.72 -11.96 -3.56
CA SER A 300 -18.95 -12.89 -2.74
C SER A 300 -19.68 -14.21 -2.61
N LEU A 301 -18.92 -15.30 -2.56
CA LEU A 301 -19.39 -16.67 -2.44
C LEU A 301 -18.45 -17.42 -1.48
N GLY A 302 -18.98 -17.96 -0.39
CA GLY A 302 -18.23 -18.79 0.56
C GLY A 302 -18.38 -18.37 2.04
N ASP A 303 -17.54 -18.97 2.89
CA ASP A 303 -17.66 -18.90 4.35
C ASP A 303 -17.35 -17.51 4.94
N ASN A 304 -16.80 -16.61 4.13
CA ASN A 304 -16.67 -15.17 4.42
C ASN A 304 -17.97 -14.51 4.91
N LEU A 305 -19.13 -15.08 4.59
CA LEU A 305 -20.44 -14.51 4.89
C LEU A 305 -21.05 -15.01 6.20
N ALA A 306 -20.71 -16.22 6.65
CA ALA A 306 -21.28 -16.81 7.86
C ALA A 306 -20.84 -16.06 9.14
N GLU A 307 -19.63 -15.50 9.16
CA GLU A 307 -19.14 -14.70 10.29
C GLU A 307 -19.60 -13.23 10.25
N ALA A 308 -19.86 -12.69 9.05
CA ALA A 308 -20.42 -11.35 8.89
C ALA A 308 -21.88 -11.26 9.41
N GLU A 309 -22.63 -12.37 9.41
CA GLU A 309 -23.94 -12.50 10.04
C GLU A 309 -23.88 -12.50 11.58
N VAL A 310 -22.75 -12.90 12.20
CA VAL A 310 -22.62 -13.08 13.66
C VAL A 310 -22.15 -11.80 14.36
N LYS A 311 -21.37 -10.95 13.68
CA LYS A 311 -20.90 -9.66 14.22
C LYS A 311 -21.82 -8.51 13.84
N ASN A 312 -22.91 -8.39 14.61
CA ASN A 312 -23.82 -7.25 14.63
C ASN A 312 -23.06 -5.90 14.63
N VAL A 313 -22.96 -5.26 13.47
CA VAL A 313 -22.94 -3.79 13.38
C VAL A 313 -24.41 -3.37 13.31
N PRO A 314 -24.88 -2.41 14.12
CA PRO A 314 -26.28 -2.01 14.10
C PRO A 314 -26.68 -1.63 12.66
N LEU A 315 -27.58 -2.43 12.10
CA LEU A 315 -28.25 -2.19 10.83
C LEU A 315 -29.11 -0.92 10.97
N ASP A 316 -28.56 0.24 10.64
CA ASP A 316 -29.39 1.42 10.38
C ASP A 316 -29.08 2.08 9.02
N PHE A 317 -28.01 1.66 8.34
CA PHE A 317 -27.59 2.24 7.07
C PHE A 317 -27.46 1.16 5.99
N LYS A 318 -28.59 0.87 5.32
CA LYS A 318 -28.73 -0.20 4.30
C LYS A 318 -27.85 0.05 3.07
N GLN A 319 -26.80 -0.74 2.91
CA GLN A 319 -26.20 -1.01 1.60
C GLN A 319 -27.15 -1.88 0.76
N PHE A 320 -27.19 -1.70 -0.57
CA PHE A 320 -28.00 -2.56 -1.46
C PHE A 320 -27.37 -3.95 -1.56
N ASN A 321 -27.71 -4.83 -0.61
CA ASN A 321 -27.17 -6.18 -0.54
C ASN A 321 -28.27 -7.20 -0.83
N LEU A 322 -28.14 -7.92 -1.94
CA LEU A 322 -28.94 -9.11 -2.25
C LEU A 322 -28.21 -10.33 -1.70
N HIS A 323 -28.86 -11.05 -0.79
CA HIS A 323 -28.33 -12.26 -0.17
C HIS A 323 -29.15 -13.47 -0.60
N ALA A 324 -28.51 -14.48 -1.17
CA ALA A 324 -29.14 -15.77 -1.43
C ALA A 324 -28.74 -16.76 -0.32
N ARG A 325 -29.67 -16.99 0.61
CA ARG A 325 -29.48 -17.77 1.85
C ARG A 325 -29.15 -19.25 1.62
N GLY A 326 -29.35 -19.77 0.41
CA GLY A 326 -29.12 -21.18 0.08
C GLY A 326 -27.68 -21.53 -0.32
N THR A 327 -26.82 -20.55 -0.65
CA THR A 327 -25.49 -20.79 -1.23
C THR A 327 -24.35 -19.97 -0.60
N ASN A 328 -24.57 -19.30 0.54
CA ASN A 328 -23.62 -18.34 1.13
C ASN A 328 -23.08 -17.39 0.05
N SER A 329 -23.99 -16.70 -0.64
CA SER A 329 -23.63 -15.70 -1.65
C SER A 329 -24.28 -14.35 -1.36
N SER A 330 -23.50 -13.29 -1.56
CA SER A 330 -23.97 -11.91 -1.45
C SER A 330 -23.54 -11.11 -2.66
N ILE A 331 -24.43 -10.26 -3.14
CA ILE A 331 -24.15 -9.26 -4.16
C ILE A 331 -24.45 -7.91 -3.54
N SER A 332 -23.47 -7.01 -3.52
CA SER A 332 -23.64 -5.63 -3.10
C SER A 332 -23.31 -4.66 -4.22
N ALA A 333 -24.06 -3.57 -4.30
CA ALA A 333 -23.78 -2.46 -5.20
C ALA A 333 -23.81 -1.13 -4.42
N ASP A 334 -22.85 -0.26 -4.69
CA ASP A 334 -22.82 1.08 -4.11
C ASP A 334 -22.09 2.07 -5.01
N ALA A 335 -22.23 3.37 -4.72
CA ALA A 335 -21.51 4.44 -5.39
C ALA A 335 -20.55 5.15 -4.44
N PHE A 336 -19.57 5.83 -5.01
CA PHE A 336 -18.54 6.55 -4.28
C PHE A 336 -18.21 7.88 -4.95
N ALA A 337 -17.69 8.80 -4.13
CA ALA A 337 -17.22 10.09 -4.57
C ALA A 337 -15.95 10.47 -3.82
N SER A 338 -15.01 11.10 -4.52
CA SER A 338 -13.81 11.67 -3.93
C SER A 338 -13.49 13.00 -4.60
N VAL A 339 -13.03 13.97 -3.80
CA VAL A 339 -12.56 15.27 -4.27
C VAL A 339 -11.16 15.49 -3.75
N SER A 340 -10.25 15.92 -4.61
CA SER A 340 -8.87 16.22 -4.24
C SER A 340 -8.44 17.59 -4.76
N LEU A 341 -7.73 18.32 -3.92
CA LEU A 341 -7.09 19.60 -4.19
C LEU A 341 -5.58 19.39 -4.14
N SER A 342 -4.89 19.73 -5.23
CA SER A 342 -3.43 19.78 -5.29
C SER A 342 -3.01 21.22 -5.49
N ALA A 343 -2.17 21.75 -4.62
CA ALA A 343 -1.57 23.06 -4.74
C ALA A 343 -0.04 22.92 -4.65
N GLN A 344 0.66 23.43 -5.67
CA GLN A 344 2.10 23.42 -5.72
C GLN A 344 2.64 24.84 -5.91
N HIS A 345 3.57 25.21 -5.04
CA HIS A 345 4.38 26.40 -5.15
C HIS A 345 5.83 26.04 -5.52
N GLY A 346 6.41 26.86 -6.39
CA GLY A 346 7.76 26.71 -6.94
C GLY A 346 7.95 25.58 -7.95
N ASN A 347 9.09 25.62 -8.63
CA ASN A 347 9.37 24.84 -9.83
C ASN A 347 10.47 23.79 -9.65
N PHE A 348 10.92 23.60 -8.40
CA PHE A 348 11.88 22.58 -7.99
C PHE A 348 13.19 22.63 -8.81
N GLN A 349 13.68 23.84 -9.06
CA GLN A 349 14.95 24.14 -9.74
C GLN A 349 15.99 24.74 -8.80
N ARG A 350 15.58 25.52 -7.80
CA ARG A 350 16.49 26.18 -6.86
C ARG A 350 16.98 25.21 -5.80
N LEU A 351 18.12 25.57 -5.20
CA LEU A 351 18.81 24.73 -4.23
C LEU A 351 18.06 24.61 -2.90
N PHE A 352 17.25 25.57 -2.48
CA PHE A 352 16.63 25.56 -1.15
C PHE A 352 15.19 26.06 -1.22
N LEU A 353 14.30 25.39 -0.50
CA LEU A 353 12.91 25.81 -0.25
C LEU A 353 12.14 26.26 -1.50
N ASP A 354 12.41 25.68 -2.67
CA ASP A 354 11.73 26.02 -3.91
C ASP A 354 10.36 25.34 -3.97
N LEU A 355 10.35 24.03 -3.72
CA LEU A 355 9.12 23.24 -3.79
C LEU A 355 8.40 23.22 -2.44
N THR A 356 7.17 23.72 -2.44
CA THR A 356 6.18 23.47 -1.40
C THR A 356 4.92 22.93 -2.06
N ARG A 357 4.43 21.79 -1.60
CA ARG A 357 3.25 21.16 -2.14
C ARG A 357 2.31 20.75 -1.03
N PHE A 358 1.05 21.06 -1.25
CA PHE A 358 -0.06 20.66 -0.42
C PHE A 358 -1.03 19.83 -1.26
N TYR A 359 -1.41 18.68 -0.75
CA TYR A 359 -2.41 17.83 -1.37
C TYR A 359 -3.42 17.44 -0.29
N ALA A 360 -4.68 17.76 -0.54
CA ALA A 360 -5.79 17.40 0.32
C ALA A 360 -6.77 16.57 -0.49
N ARG A 361 -7.24 15.48 0.08
CA ARG A 361 -8.24 14.61 -0.50
C ARG A 361 -9.35 14.36 0.50
N MET A 362 -10.57 14.37 0.02
CA MET A 362 -11.77 14.13 0.80
C MET A 362 -12.55 12.99 0.14
N ASP A 363 -12.70 11.90 0.87
CA ASP A 363 -13.41 10.71 0.45
C ASP A 363 -14.76 10.68 1.13
N PHE A 364 -15.82 10.66 0.33
CA PHE A 364 -17.17 10.58 0.84
C PHE A 364 -17.48 9.14 1.25
N PRO A 365 -18.29 8.94 2.31
CA PRO A 365 -18.81 7.63 2.63
C PRO A 365 -19.61 7.07 1.45
N SER A 366 -19.81 5.76 1.45
CA SER A 366 -20.55 5.10 0.37
C SER A 366 -21.94 5.73 0.19
N ALA A 367 -22.42 5.81 -1.06
CA ALA A 367 -23.65 6.54 -1.36
C ALA A 367 -24.85 6.01 -0.56
N SER A 368 -24.93 4.70 -0.36
CA SER A 368 -25.97 4.08 0.47
C SER A 368 -25.93 4.59 1.92
N LYS A 369 -24.75 4.68 2.53
CA LYS A 369 -24.55 5.22 3.88
C LYS A 369 -24.80 6.72 3.96
N PHE A 370 -24.36 7.47 2.97
CA PHE A 370 -24.59 8.90 2.89
C PHE A 370 -26.08 9.23 2.79
N ILE A 371 -26.82 8.58 1.88
CA ILE A 371 -28.25 8.81 1.66
C ILE A 371 -29.07 8.41 2.89
N SER A 372 -28.74 7.26 3.50
CA SER A 372 -29.44 6.81 4.71
C SER A 372 -29.11 7.67 5.93
N GLY A 373 -27.86 8.09 6.12
CA GLY A 373 -27.49 9.09 7.12
C GLY A 373 -28.25 10.41 6.92
N ALA A 374 -28.29 10.92 5.68
CA ALA A 374 -28.96 12.17 5.35
C ALA A 374 -30.48 12.09 5.54
N SER A 375 -31.11 10.96 5.19
CA SER A 375 -32.55 10.78 5.40
C SER A 375 -32.90 10.69 6.89
N HIS A 376 -32.08 10.00 7.70
CA HIS A 376 -32.23 9.99 9.15
C HIS A 376 -32.08 11.38 9.75
N LEU A 377 -31.09 12.18 9.32
CA LEU A 377 -30.95 13.56 9.78
C LEU A 377 -32.12 14.44 9.36
N ALA A 378 -32.58 14.35 8.12
CA ALA A 378 -33.72 15.12 7.63
C ALA A 378 -35.00 14.77 8.41
N ASN A 379 -35.24 13.49 8.70
CA ASN A 379 -36.40 13.04 9.47
C ASN A 379 -36.33 13.52 10.93
N ASN A 380 -35.15 13.45 11.56
CA ASN A 380 -34.93 13.94 12.91
C ASN A 380 -35.15 15.46 13.01
N LEU A 381 -34.64 16.23 12.04
CA LEU A 381 -34.86 17.68 11.97
C LEU A 381 -36.34 18.02 11.74
N TYR A 382 -37.02 17.30 10.84
CA TYR A 382 -38.45 17.49 10.58
C TYR A 382 -39.31 17.17 11.83
N SER A 383 -38.93 16.13 12.58
CA SER A 383 -39.60 15.73 13.81
C SER A 383 -39.16 16.52 15.05
N SER A 384 -38.35 17.58 14.89
CA SER A 384 -37.79 18.40 15.98
C SER A 384 -37.08 17.59 17.08
N GLN A 385 -36.47 16.46 16.69
CA GLN A 385 -35.67 15.62 17.58
C GLN A 385 -34.20 16.02 17.50
N THR A 386 -33.46 15.82 18.60
CA THR A 386 -32.02 16.07 18.62
C THR A 386 -31.31 15.19 17.58
N PRO A 387 -30.46 15.75 16.71
CA PRO A 387 -29.78 14.98 15.66
C PRO A 387 -28.98 13.80 16.25
N ASN A 388 -29.21 12.60 15.73
CA ASN A 388 -28.43 11.43 16.12
C ASN A 388 -26.96 11.61 15.69
N MET A 389 -26.03 11.56 16.63
CA MET A 389 -24.59 11.69 16.38
C MET A 389 -24.08 10.61 15.42
N ASP A 390 -24.65 9.40 15.46
CA ASP A 390 -24.30 8.31 14.53
C ASP A 390 -24.69 8.65 13.08
N ALA A 391 -25.82 9.33 12.88
CA ALA A 391 -26.27 9.74 11.55
C ALA A 391 -25.42 10.88 10.98
N ILE A 392 -24.90 11.79 11.83
CA ILE A 392 -23.93 12.80 11.40
C ILE A 392 -22.61 12.14 11.03
N GLN A 393 -22.12 11.21 11.85
CA GLN A 393 -20.89 10.46 11.59
C GLN A 393 -20.97 9.62 10.31
N ALA A 394 -22.16 9.11 9.95
CA ALA A 394 -22.40 8.38 8.70
C ALA A 394 -22.26 9.24 7.44
N ILE A 395 -22.41 10.57 7.54
CA ILE A 395 -22.28 11.53 6.44
C ILE A 395 -20.87 12.13 6.36
N CYS A 396 -20.14 12.16 7.48
CA CYS A 396 -18.83 12.79 7.55
C CYS A 396 -17.81 12.12 6.61
N PRO A 397 -17.15 12.89 5.71
CA PRO A 397 -16.11 12.36 4.87
C PRO A 397 -14.81 12.10 5.66
N SER A 398 -14.01 11.15 5.19
CA SER A 398 -12.62 11.02 5.61
C SER A 398 -11.75 11.94 4.77
N ALA A 399 -10.75 12.56 5.38
CA ALA A 399 -9.80 13.40 4.68
C ALA A 399 -8.39 12.78 4.75
N THR A 400 -7.61 12.95 3.69
CA THR A 400 -6.18 12.64 3.68
C THR A 400 -5.43 13.91 3.32
N LEU A 401 -4.44 14.27 4.12
CA LEU A 401 -3.61 15.46 3.94
C LEU A 401 -2.18 15.00 3.68
N SER A 402 -1.56 15.60 2.68
CA SER A 402 -0.17 15.39 2.32
C SER A 402 0.51 16.75 2.18
N PHE A 403 1.62 16.92 2.89
CA PHE A 403 2.44 18.10 2.83
C PHE A 403 3.85 17.72 2.42
N GLN A 404 4.39 18.36 1.39
CA GLN A 404 5.74 18.12 0.89
C GLN A 404 6.52 19.43 0.79
N GLN A 405 7.72 19.46 1.34
CA GLN A 405 8.61 20.61 1.35
C GLN A 405 10.02 20.18 0.93
N GLN A 406 10.58 20.83 -0.10
CA GLN A 406 12.00 20.70 -0.41
C GLN A 406 12.83 21.34 0.70
N ILE A 407 13.85 20.62 1.14
CA ILE A 407 14.83 21.13 2.11
C ILE A 407 16.03 21.71 1.35
N ALA A 408 16.74 20.84 0.63
CA ALA A 408 17.96 21.20 -0.08
C ALA A 408 18.17 20.30 -1.32
N GLY A 409 18.52 20.91 -2.45
CA GLY A 409 18.75 20.24 -3.72
C GLY A 409 17.61 19.29 -4.10
N PRO A 410 17.88 18.02 -4.46
CA PRO A 410 16.86 17.03 -4.80
C PRO A 410 16.09 16.47 -3.59
N ILE A 411 16.40 16.89 -2.37
CA ILE A 411 15.85 16.31 -1.14
C ILE A 411 14.59 17.07 -0.74
N SER A 412 13.49 16.33 -0.55
CA SER A 412 12.25 16.85 0.02
C SER A 412 11.74 15.97 1.15
N PHE A 413 11.04 16.58 2.08
CA PHE A 413 10.37 15.91 3.18
C PHE A 413 8.87 15.94 2.93
N ARG A 414 8.21 14.80 3.10
CA ARG A 414 6.78 14.62 2.92
C ARG A 414 6.17 14.05 4.19
N VAL A 415 5.01 14.55 4.56
CA VAL A 415 4.17 14.02 5.63
C VAL A 415 2.81 13.74 5.06
N ASP A 416 2.38 12.48 5.14
CA ASP A 416 1.06 12.03 4.74
C ASP A 416 0.29 11.65 6.01
N SER A 417 -0.98 12.07 6.13
CA SER A 417 -1.80 11.72 7.28
C SER A 417 -3.27 11.62 6.89
N GLY A 418 -3.93 10.57 7.37
CA GLY A 418 -5.38 10.49 7.41
C GLY A 418 -5.93 11.39 8.51
N VAL A 419 -7.09 11.96 8.28
CA VAL A 419 -7.87 12.74 9.23
C VAL A 419 -9.31 12.23 9.16
N SER A 420 -9.83 11.74 10.27
CA SER A 420 -11.23 11.36 10.37
C SER A 420 -11.90 12.17 11.46
N ILE A 421 -13.11 12.64 11.19
CA ILE A 421 -13.93 13.33 12.17
C ILE A 421 -14.66 12.26 12.98
N ASP A 422 -14.35 12.16 14.27
CA ASP A 422 -15.05 11.29 15.21
C ASP A 422 -15.84 12.13 16.20
N LEU A 423 -17.10 12.39 15.86
CA LEU A 423 -18.00 13.21 16.66
C LEU A 423 -18.36 12.56 18.01
N LYS A 424 -18.08 11.25 18.20
CA LYS A 424 -18.27 10.57 19.48
C LYS A 424 -17.31 11.09 20.55
N ASN A 425 -16.14 11.57 20.13
CA ASN A 425 -15.19 12.21 21.03
C ASN A 425 -15.52 13.71 21.18
N ARG A 426 -16.23 14.05 22.25
CA ARG A 426 -16.67 15.43 22.51
C ARG A 426 -15.54 16.41 22.83
N GLU A 427 -14.39 15.93 23.28
CA GLU A 427 -13.24 16.78 23.61
C GLU A 427 -12.38 17.09 22.37
N TRP A 428 -12.16 16.09 21.52
CA TRP A 428 -11.35 16.22 20.29
C TRP A 428 -12.04 15.52 19.13
N PRO A 429 -12.90 16.22 18.36
CA PRO A 429 -13.68 15.61 17.29
C PRO A 429 -12.85 15.25 16.05
N VAL A 430 -11.56 15.61 16.01
CA VAL A 430 -10.66 15.34 14.89
C VAL A 430 -9.60 14.34 15.33
N SER A 431 -9.63 13.16 14.73
CA SER A 431 -8.63 12.10 14.93
C SER A 431 -7.67 12.07 13.74
N VAL A 432 -6.39 12.23 14.05
CA VAL A 432 -5.30 12.03 13.10
C VAL A 432 -5.01 10.53 13.02
N LYS A 433 -5.17 9.95 11.84
CA LYS A 433 -4.96 8.52 11.57
C LYS A 433 -3.73 8.32 10.72
N ASP A 434 -2.90 7.39 11.15
CA ASP A 434 -1.84 6.75 10.37
C ASP A 434 -0.88 7.75 9.70
N PRO A 435 -0.20 8.61 10.49
CA PRO A 435 0.79 9.52 9.94
C PRO A 435 1.97 8.73 9.35
N VAL A 436 2.42 9.10 8.16
CA VAL A 436 3.60 8.54 7.50
C VAL A 436 4.54 9.68 7.17
N PHE A 437 5.78 9.55 7.62
CA PHE A 437 6.84 10.51 7.35
C PHE A 437 7.75 9.95 6.25
N ALA A 438 8.09 10.75 5.26
CA ALA A 438 8.90 10.33 4.13
C ALA A 438 9.98 11.36 3.79
N ALA A 439 11.20 10.89 3.56
CA ALA A 439 12.27 11.65 2.93
C ALA A 439 12.40 11.18 1.48
N GLU A 440 12.31 12.09 0.53
CA GLU A 440 12.34 11.81 -0.91
C GLU A 440 13.59 12.44 -1.53
N TYR A 441 14.29 11.66 -2.35
CA TYR A 441 15.39 12.12 -3.19
C TYR A 441 14.98 12.00 -4.66
N ALA A 442 14.85 13.12 -5.34
CA ALA A 442 14.47 13.18 -6.75
C ALA A 442 15.65 12.83 -7.67
N LEU A 443 15.44 11.87 -8.57
CA LEU A 443 16.44 11.38 -9.51
C LEU A 443 16.29 12.09 -10.86
N GLN A 444 16.99 13.20 -11.01
CA GLN A 444 16.98 14.03 -12.24
C GLN A 444 17.16 13.23 -13.52
N VAL A 445 18.10 12.26 -13.51
CA VAL A 445 18.46 11.45 -14.68
C VAL A 445 17.30 10.59 -15.20
N LEU A 446 16.34 10.24 -14.33
CA LEU A 446 15.20 9.38 -14.66
C LEU A 446 13.89 10.17 -14.80
N GLY A 447 13.98 11.50 -14.93
CA GLY A 447 12.87 12.41 -15.21
C GLY A 447 11.95 12.66 -14.01
N SER A 448 11.29 11.62 -13.48
CA SER A 448 10.36 11.70 -12.33
C SER A 448 10.40 10.42 -11.48
N ALA A 449 11.59 9.82 -11.38
CA ALA A 449 11.83 8.77 -10.40
C ALA A 449 12.32 9.41 -9.10
N LYS A 450 11.95 8.82 -7.96
CA LYS A 450 12.40 9.24 -6.65
C LYS A 450 12.68 8.05 -5.75
N ALA A 451 13.73 8.18 -4.96
CA ALA A 451 14.00 7.29 -3.84
C ALA A 451 13.26 7.83 -2.63
N THR A 452 12.34 7.06 -2.06
CA THR A 452 11.52 7.46 -0.91
C THR A 452 11.85 6.56 0.28
N ALA A 453 12.41 7.14 1.33
CA ALA A 453 12.58 6.50 2.62
C ALA A 453 11.41 6.92 3.52
N TRP A 454 10.53 6.00 3.89
CA TRP A 454 9.34 6.29 4.69
C TRP A 454 9.35 5.57 6.04
N TYR A 455 8.70 6.17 7.03
CA TYR A 455 8.48 5.62 8.36
C TYR A 455 7.02 5.81 8.80
N SER A 456 6.40 4.72 9.24
CA SER A 456 5.06 4.68 9.83
C SER A 456 5.18 4.44 11.34
N PRO A 457 4.91 5.45 12.20
CA PRO A 457 4.97 5.28 13.65
C PRO A 457 3.93 4.30 14.19
N LYS A 458 2.75 4.20 13.55
CA LYS A 458 1.68 3.29 13.97
C LYS A 458 2.11 1.83 13.86
N GLN A 459 2.71 1.47 12.72
CA GLN A 459 3.18 0.12 12.46
C GLN A 459 4.62 -0.10 12.97
N LYS A 460 5.34 0.98 13.31
CA LYS A 460 6.78 0.98 13.60
C LYS A 460 7.56 0.35 12.44
N GLU A 461 7.27 0.78 11.23
CA GLU A 461 7.85 0.25 10.00
C GLU A 461 8.61 1.32 9.24
N PHE A 462 9.78 0.96 8.72
CA PHE A 462 10.58 1.80 7.84
C PHE A 462 11.06 1.01 6.62
N MET A 463 10.97 1.62 5.45
CA MET A 463 11.49 1.05 4.22
C MET A 463 11.92 2.14 3.24
N ILE A 464 12.96 1.86 2.46
CA ILE A 464 13.37 2.66 1.31
C ILE A 464 12.80 2.02 0.05
N GLU A 465 12.05 2.77 -0.75
CA GLU A 465 11.43 2.32 -2.00
C GLU A 465 11.83 3.22 -3.17
N LEU A 466 11.83 2.63 -4.37
CA LEU A 466 11.96 3.39 -5.61
C LEU A 466 10.57 3.62 -6.21
N ARG A 467 10.19 4.89 -6.38
CA ARG A 467 8.89 5.28 -6.94
C ARG A 467 9.09 6.00 -8.26
N PHE A 468 8.26 5.66 -9.25
CA PHE A 468 8.30 6.27 -10.58
C PHE A 468 6.98 6.99 -10.88
N PHE A 469 7.09 8.13 -11.56
CA PHE A 469 5.96 8.83 -12.16
C PHE A 469 4.87 9.23 -11.16
N GLU A 470 5.29 9.62 -9.96
CA GLU A 470 4.39 10.06 -8.92
C GLU A 470 4.14 11.56 -9.09
N LYS A 471 2.92 11.92 -9.51
CA LYS A 471 2.55 13.31 -9.74
C LYS A 471 2.13 14.02 -8.50
#